data_AF-A0A359LLR7-F1
#
_entry.id   AF-A0A359LLR7-F1
#
_cell.length_a   1.000
_cell.length_b   1.000
_cell.length_c   1.000
_cell.angle_alpha   90.00
_cell.angle_beta   90.00
_cell.angle_gamma   90.00
#
_symmetry.space_group_name_H-M   'P 1'
#
loop_
_entity.id
_entity.type
_entity.pdbx_description
1 polymer ?
#
loop_
_entity_poly.entity_id
_entity_poly.type
_entity_poly.pdbx_seq_one_letter_code
_entity_poly.pdbx_strand_id
1 'polypeptide(L)'
;CNADEGDPGAYMNRNEIEGDPHSLLEGMIIGAYVMGASEGIIYVRAEYPLAVHRLMRAIEQAKEYGLLGKNILGRGFDFDIQLVEGAGAFVCGEETA
;
A
#
# COMPACT_ATOMS: atom_id res chain seq x y z
N CYS A 1 1.28 2.73 -5.20
CA CYS A 1 1.60 3.95 -4.43
C CYS A 1 3.08 3.89 -4.13
N ASN A 2 3.85 4.90 -4.56
CA ASN A 2 5.29 4.90 -4.29
C ASN A 2 5.51 5.36 -2.85
N ALA A 3 5.96 4.44 -2.00
CA ALA A 3 6.35 4.70 -0.62
C ALA A 3 7.84 4.35 -0.39
N ASP A 4 8.64 4.37 -1.47
CA ASP A 4 10.09 4.37 -1.40
C ASP A 4 10.63 5.81 -1.36
N GLU A 5 11.00 6.29 -0.17
CA GLU A 5 11.57 7.62 0.04
C GLU A 5 13.03 7.49 0.48
N GLY A 6 13.94 7.66 -0.48
CA GLY A 6 15.39 7.77 -0.26
C GLY A 6 15.86 9.17 0.14
N ASP A 7 14.96 10.15 0.26
CA ASP A 7 15.30 11.54 0.55
C ASP A 7 15.29 11.81 2.07
N PRO A 8 16.39 12.30 2.68
CA PRO A 8 16.48 12.49 4.11
C PRO A 8 15.61 13.69 4.54
N GLY A 9 14.37 13.42 4.94
CA GLY A 9 13.45 14.45 5.45
C GLY A 9 11.96 14.11 5.38
N ALA A 10 11.55 13.07 4.65
CA ALA A 10 10.15 12.69 4.55
C ALA A 10 9.72 11.78 5.74
N TYR A 11 9.46 12.42 6.87
CA TYR A 11 8.93 11.77 8.09
C TYR A 11 7.39 11.63 8.09
N MET A 12 6.74 11.91 6.95
CA MET A 12 5.28 12.12 6.86
C MET A 12 4.50 10.80 6.76
N ASN A 13 4.95 9.81 5.97
CA ASN A 13 4.20 8.56 5.74
C ASN A 13 4.31 7.55 6.89
N ARG A 14 5.32 7.65 7.77
CA ARG A 14 5.46 6.72 8.89
C ARG A 14 4.31 6.86 9.89
N ASN A 15 3.94 8.09 10.25
CA ASN A 15 2.87 8.33 11.22
C ASN A 15 1.49 7.96 10.66
N GLU A 16 1.25 8.17 9.37
CA GLU A 16 -0.01 7.79 8.73
C GLU A 16 -0.14 6.28 8.56
N ILE A 17 0.92 5.59 8.11
CA ILE A 17 0.91 4.13 7.97
C ILE A 17 0.87 3.45 9.34
N GLU A 18 1.59 3.98 10.32
CA GLU A 18 1.51 3.47 11.68
C GLU A 18 0.16 3.83 12.33
N GLY A 19 -0.39 5.02 12.10
CA GLY A 19 -1.60 5.51 12.75
C GLY A 19 -2.89 4.93 12.17
N ASP A 20 -3.05 5.02 10.86
CA ASP A 20 -4.26 4.64 10.12
C ASP A 20 -3.93 4.07 8.72
N PRO A 21 -3.47 2.81 8.65
CA PRO A 21 -3.18 2.15 7.38
C PRO A 21 -4.44 1.97 6.50
N HIS A 22 -5.66 2.02 7.06
CA HIS A 22 -6.89 1.83 6.28
C HIS A 22 -7.20 3.03 5.39
N SER A 23 -6.92 4.26 5.85
CA SER A 23 -7.04 5.46 5.02
C SER A 23 -6.15 5.40 3.75
N LEU A 24 -4.96 4.81 3.85
CA LEU A 24 -4.09 4.60 2.68
C LEU A 24 -4.72 3.60 1.70
N LEU A 25 -5.22 2.47 2.21
CA LEU A 25 -5.85 1.43 1.38
C LEU A 25 -7.10 1.98 0.67
N GLU A 26 -7.92 2.78 1.36
CA GLU A 26 -9.09 3.42 0.77
C GLU A 26 -8.71 4.34 -0.40
N GLY A 27 -7.69 5.19 -0.21
CA GLY A 27 -7.18 6.05 -1.28
C GLY A 27 -6.70 5.25 -2.50
N MET A 28 -6.01 4.13 -2.27
CA MET A 28 -5.56 3.24 -3.34
C MET A 28 -6.72 2.55 -4.06
N ILE A 29 -7.75 2.08 -3.34
CA ILE A 29 -8.95 1.46 -3.91
C ILE A 29 -9.70 2.47 -4.80
N ILE A 30 -9.91 3.70 -4.31
CA ILE A 30 -10.59 4.76 -5.06
C ILE A 30 -9.79 5.11 -6.31
N GLY A 31 -8.47 5.31 -6.18
CA GLY A 31 -7.59 5.60 -7.32
C GLY A 31 -7.64 4.49 -8.36
N ALA A 32 -7.54 3.23 -7.93
CA ALA A 32 -7.61 2.08 -8.82
C ALA A 32 -8.97 1.97 -9.52
N TYR A 33 -10.07 2.25 -8.82
CA TYR A 33 -11.41 2.28 -9.41
C TYR A 33 -11.52 3.31 -10.52
N VAL A 34 -11.00 4.53 -10.30
CA VAL A 34 -11.02 5.61 -11.29
C VAL A 34 -10.12 5.30 -12.49
N MET A 35 -8.95 4.68 -12.26
CA MET A 35 -7.98 4.34 -13.30
C MET A 35 -8.30 3.03 -14.04
N GLY A 36 -9.21 2.20 -13.49
CA GLY A 36 -9.44 0.84 -13.99
C GLY A 36 -8.28 -0.12 -13.71
N ALA A 37 -7.47 0.15 -12.69
CA ALA A 37 -6.35 -0.71 -12.30
C ALA A 37 -6.84 -1.90 -11.47
N SER A 38 -6.25 -3.08 -11.69
CA SER A 38 -6.58 -4.31 -10.96
C SER A 38 -5.59 -4.66 -9.86
N GLU A 39 -4.43 -3.97 -9.81
CA GLU A 39 -3.36 -4.27 -8.88
C GLU A 39 -2.73 -2.99 -8.35
N GLY A 40 -2.40 -2.99 -7.07
CA GLY A 40 -1.69 -1.93 -6.37
C GLY A 40 -0.46 -2.48 -5.67
N ILE A 41 0.64 -1.73 -5.72
CA ILE A 41 1.85 -2.05 -4.97
C ILE A 41 2.05 -0.99 -3.90
N ILE A 42 2.30 -1.45 -2.67
CA ILE A 42 2.81 -0.64 -1.56
C ILE A 42 4.25 -1.08 -1.33
N TYR A 43 5.19 -0.17 -1.50
CA TYR A 43 6.59 -0.40 -1.14
C TYR A 43 6.85 0.14 0.26
N VAL A 44 7.43 -0.65 1.15
CA VAL A 44 7.79 -0.20 2.51
C VAL A 44 9.22 -0.59 2.82
N ARG A 45 9.97 0.34 3.37
CA ARG A 45 11.32 0.09 3.88
C ARG A 45 11.33 -0.95 5.00
N ALA A 46 12.18 -1.97 4.90
CA ALA A 46 12.31 -3.02 5.92
C ALA A 46 12.73 -2.48 7.30
N GLU A 47 13.30 -1.27 7.37
CA GLU A 47 13.64 -0.61 8.63
C GLU A 47 12.41 -0.14 9.45
N TYR A 48 11.18 -0.28 8.93
CA TYR A 48 9.92 0.05 9.62
C TYR A 48 9.05 -1.19 9.92
N PRO A 49 9.47 -2.10 10.83
CA PRO A 49 8.78 -3.37 11.05
C PRO A 49 7.34 -3.21 11.58
N LEU A 50 7.06 -2.15 12.34
CA LEU A 50 5.71 -1.87 12.82
C LEU A 50 4.75 -1.43 11.70
N ALA A 51 5.24 -0.63 10.77
CA ALA A 51 4.48 -0.19 9.61
C ALA A 51 4.13 -1.37 8.70
N VAL A 52 5.11 -2.24 8.40
CA VAL A 52 4.92 -3.49 7.66
C VAL A 52 3.86 -4.36 8.33
N HIS A 53 3.99 -4.60 9.63
CA HIS A 53 3.02 -5.42 10.38
C HIS A 53 1.60 -4.83 10.35
N ARG A 54 1.46 -3.51 10.52
CA ARG A 54 0.17 -2.82 10.49
C ARG A 54 -0.47 -2.85 9.10
N LEU A 55 0.32 -2.65 8.03
CA LEU A 55 -0.17 -2.73 6.66
C LEU A 55 -0.60 -4.14 6.27
N MET A 56 0.20 -5.16 6.58
CA MET A 56 -0.21 -6.55 6.31
C MET A 56 -1.54 -6.87 6.97
N ARG A 57 -1.70 -6.49 8.25
CA ARG A 57 -2.96 -6.70 8.97
C ARG A 57 -4.11 -5.91 8.36
N ALA A 58 -3.89 -4.67 7.94
CA ALA A 58 -4.91 -3.84 7.31
C ALA A 58 -5.34 -4.40 5.95
N ILE A 59 -4.39 -4.90 5.14
CA ILE A 59 -4.65 -5.56 3.87
C ILE A 59 -5.49 -6.83 4.09
N GLU A 60 -5.12 -7.68 5.05
CA GLU A 60 -5.88 -8.88 5.42
C GLU A 60 -7.31 -8.50 5.82
N GLN A 61 -7.47 -7.52 6.72
CA GLN A 61 -8.79 -7.04 7.14
C GLN A 61 -9.61 -6.52 5.95
N ALA A 62 -9.02 -5.72 5.07
CA ALA A 62 -9.71 -5.21 3.89
C ALA A 62 -10.16 -6.34 2.94
N LYS A 63 -9.38 -7.42 2.82
CA LYS A 63 -9.80 -8.64 2.10
C LYS A 63 -10.96 -9.34 2.80
N GLU A 64 -10.91 -9.50 4.12
CA GLU A 64 -11.99 -10.11 4.91
C GLU A 64 -13.31 -9.31 4.81
N TYR A 65 -13.22 -7.98 4.77
CA TYR A 65 -14.39 -7.11 4.58
C TYR A 65 -14.87 -7.01 3.11
N GLY A 66 -14.19 -7.67 2.17
CA GLY A 66 -14.55 -7.62 0.74
C GLY A 66 -14.29 -6.26 0.08
N LEU A 67 -13.36 -5.49 0.65
CA LEU A 67 -12.88 -4.19 0.14
C LEU A 67 -11.65 -4.34 -0.77
N LEU A 68 -11.00 -5.50 -0.73
CA LEU A 68 -9.92 -5.91 -1.64
C LEU A 68 -10.18 -7.31 -2.18
N GLY A 69 -9.54 -7.63 -3.31
CA GLY A 69 -9.68 -8.90 -4.01
C GLY A 69 -10.65 -8.79 -5.19
N LYS A 70 -11.47 -9.83 -5.37
CA LYS A 70 -12.37 -9.93 -6.51
C LYS A 70 -13.76 -9.41 -6.20
N ASN A 71 -14.37 -8.78 -7.19
CA ASN A 71 -15.74 -8.31 -7.18
C ASN A 71 -16.04 -7.48 -5.92
N ILE A 72 -15.18 -6.49 -5.64
CA ILE A 72 -15.26 -5.60 -4.49
C ILE A 72 -16.68 -5.04 -4.38
N LEU A 73 -17.32 -5.28 -3.24
CA LEU A 73 -18.70 -4.87 -2.93
C LEU A 73 -19.75 -5.28 -3.99
N GLY A 74 -19.50 -6.33 -4.79
CA GLY A 74 -20.40 -6.80 -5.83
C GLY A 74 -20.48 -5.89 -7.07
N ARG A 75 -19.48 -5.02 -7.29
CA ARG A 75 -19.50 -3.97 -8.32
C ARG A 75 -18.85 -4.38 -9.64
N GLY A 76 -18.37 -5.62 -9.77
CA GLY A 76 -17.60 -6.09 -10.92
C GLY A 76 -16.21 -5.44 -11.05
N PHE A 77 -15.69 -4.90 -9.95
CA PHE A 77 -14.36 -4.31 -9.86
C PHE A 77 -13.45 -5.23 -9.05
N ASP A 78 -12.29 -5.56 -9.62
CA ASP A 78 -11.27 -6.38 -8.98
C ASP A 78 -10.09 -5.48 -8.66
N PHE A 79 -9.58 -5.52 -7.43
CA PHE A 79 -8.38 -4.80 -7.04
C PHE A 79 -7.71 -5.48 -5.86
N ASP A 80 -6.44 -5.86 -6.02
CA ASP A 80 -5.64 -6.44 -4.94
C ASP A 80 -4.37 -5.61 -4.71
N ILE A 81 -3.85 -5.67 -3.48
CA ILE A 81 -2.66 -4.94 -3.05
C ILE A 81 -1.57 -5.91 -2.63
N GLN A 82 -0.37 -5.67 -3.15
CA GLN A 82 0.85 -6.36 -2.73
C GLN A 82 1.74 -5.42 -1.91
N LEU A 83 2.28 -5.93 -0.80
CA LEU A 83 3.28 -5.24 0.01
C LEU A 83 4.67 -5.76 -0.39
N VAL A 84 5.55 -4.85 -0.80
CA VAL A 84 6.95 -5.14 -1.14
C VAL A 84 7.85 -4.49 -0.09
N GLU A 85 8.68 -5.30 0.54
CA GLU A 85 9.64 -4.82 1.55
C GLU A 85 10.99 -4.49 0.90
N GLY A 86 11.42 -3.23 1.04
CA GLY A 86 12.70 -2.75 0.56
C GLY A 86 13.85 -3.21 1.45
N ALA A 87 14.78 -4.00 0.91
CA ALA A 87 15.96 -4.49 1.62
C ALA A 87 17.08 -3.42 1.71
N GLY A 88 16.80 -2.27 2.32
CA GLY A 88 17.82 -1.28 2.74
C GLY A 88 18.83 -0.83 1.67
N ALA A 89 18.46 -0.86 0.39
CA ALA A 89 19.30 -0.42 -0.71
C ALA A 89 18.84 0.96 -1.17
N PHE A 90 19.74 1.94 -1.08
CA PHE A 90 19.61 3.35 -1.47
C PHE A 90 19.36 3.58 -2.98
N VAL A 91 18.84 2.59 -3.71
CA VAL A 91 18.55 2.62 -5.15
C VAL A 91 17.32 1.76 -5.43
N CYS A 92 16.12 2.28 -5.16
CA CYS A 92 14.86 1.75 -5.71
C CYS A 92 13.76 2.82 -5.89
N GLY A 93 14.07 4.11 -5.68
CA GLY A 93 13.11 5.21 -5.81
C GLY A 93 12.96 5.78 -7.23
N GLU A 94 13.36 5.03 -8.27
CA GLU A 94 13.21 5.46 -9.67
C GLU A 94 12.22 4.55 -10.40
N GLU A 95 11.22 5.16 -11.03
CA GLU A 95 10.05 4.57 -11.71
C GLU A 95 10.39 3.75 -12.98
N THR A 96 11.50 2.99 -12.99
CA THR A 96 11.93 2.22 -14.18
C THR A 96 12.76 0.96 -13.96
N ALA A 97 12.97 0.47 -12.72
CA ALA A 97 13.74 -0.76 -12.49
C ALA A 97 12.86 -2.01 -12.33
#